data_AF-A0A4D7DDV4-F1
#
_entry.id   AF-A0A4D7DDV4-F1
#
_cell.length_a   1.000
_cell.length_b   1.000
_cell.length_c   1.000
_cell.angle_alpha   90.00
_cell.angle_beta   90.00
_cell.angle_gamma   90.00
#
_symmetry.space_group_name_H-M   'P 1'
#
loop_
_entity.id
_entity.type
_entity.pdbx_description
1 polymer ?
#
loop_
_entity_poly.entity_id
_entity_poly.type
_entity_poly.pdbx_seq_one_letter_code
_entity_poly.pdbx_strand_id
1 'polypeptide(L)' 'MSAPTGFTNEELVILSLTAAVWNRFIALPLLHTDDIPEFRAKMHDLQRIIIGRVGQRELAKNDVADLLMVLSEQTP' A
#
# COMPACT_ATOMS: atom_id res chain seq x y z
N MET A 1 -14.66 -11.03 5.77
CA MET A 1 -13.44 -10.87 4.95
C MET A 1 -12.34 -10.41 5.88
N SER A 2 -11.32 -11.25 6.11
CA SER A 2 -10.16 -10.86 6.92
C SER A 2 -9.39 -9.75 6.19
N ALA A 3 -8.97 -8.71 6.91
CA ALA A 3 -8.17 -7.64 6.34
C ALA A 3 -6.88 -8.21 5.71
N PRO A 4 -6.36 -7.61 4.62
CA PRO A 4 -5.08 -8.03 4.05
C PRO A 4 -4.01 -7.94 5.14
N THR A 5 -3.34 -9.06 5.40
CA THR A 5 -2.33 -9.20 6.45
C THR A 5 -1.13 -8.31 6.15
N GLY A 6 -0.59 -7.67 7.18
CA GLY A 6 0.59 -6.82 7.08
C GLY A 6 0.29 -5.32 7.03
N PHE A 7 -0.91 -4.89 6.62
CA PHE A 7 -1.29 -3.47 6.65
C PHE A 7 -1.63 -3.01 8.07
N THR A 8 -1.23 -1.78 8.40
CA THR A 8 -1.74 -1.07 9.58
C THR A 8 -3.13 -0.52 9.31
N ASN A 9 -3.90 -0.24 10.37
CA ASN A 9 -5.22 0.40 10.23
C ASN A 9 -5.14 1.72 9.47
N GLU A 10 -4.12 2.55 9.74
CA GLU A 10 -3.94 3.83 9.05
C GLU A 10 -3.64 3.64 7.56
N GLU A 11 -2.80 2.68 7.17
CA GLU A 11 -2.55 2.40 5.76
C GLU A 11 -3.83 1.94 5.03
N LEU A 12 -4.69 1.14 5.70
CA LEU A 12 -6.00 0.75 5.15
C LEU A 12 -6.97 1.93 5.03
N VAL A 13 -6.98 2.83 6.02
CA VAL A 13 -7.79 4.06 5.98
C VAL A 13 -7.35 4.94 4.82
N ILE A 14 -6.05 5.18 4.66
CA ILE A 14 -5.52 6.01 3.58
C ILE A 14 -5.83 5.37 2.22
N LEU A 15 -5.63 4.05 2.05
CA LEU A 15 -6.02 3.36 0.82
C LEU A 15 -7.51 3.51 0.51
N SER A 16 -8.37 3.40 1.52
CA SER A 16 -9.82 3.61 1.36
C SER A 16 -10.15 5.05 0.95
N LEU A 17 -9.44 6.04 1.52
CA LEU A 17 -9.57 7.44 1.11
C LEU A 17 -9.15 7.65 -0.35
N THR A 18 -8.12 6.94 -0.83
CA THR A 18 -7.75 7.03 -2.24
C THR A 18 -8.89 6.56 -3.17
N ALA A 19 -9.57 5.47 -2.82
CA ALA A 19 -10.73 5.00 -3.58
C ALA A 19 -11.90 6.01 -3.51
N ALA A 20 -12.15 6.58 -2.35
CA ALA A 20 -13.19 7.61 -2.17
C ALA A 20 -12.91 8.87 -3.00
N VAL A 21 -11.65 9.32 -3.05
CA VAL A 21 -11.21 10.47 -3.85
C VAL A 21 -11.39 10.18 -5.34
N TRP A 22 -10.93 9.02 -5.82
CA TRP A 22 -11.14 8.59 -7.21
C TRP A 22 -12.63 8.61 -7.59
N ASN A 23 -13.48 7.99 -6.78
CA ASN A 23 -14.91 7.91 -7.03
C ASN A 23 -15.59 9.29 -7.07
N ARG A 24 -15.13 10.24 -6.24
CA ARG A 24 -15.64 11.62 -6.27
C ARG A 24 -15.16 12.37 -7.51
N PHE A 25 -13.91 12.18 -7.90
CA PHE A 25 -13.33 12.83 -9.07
C PHE A 25 -14.02 12.41 -10.37
N ILE A 26 -14.25 11.11 -10.58
CA ILE A 26 -14.93 10.61 -11.79
C ILE A 26 -16.39 11.04 -11.89
N ALA A 27 -17.00 11.47 -10.79
CA ALA A 27 -18.37 12.00 -10.76
C ALA A 27 -18.44 13.50 -11.10
N LEU A 28 -17.30 14.18 -11.19
CA LEU A 28 -17.25 15.58 -11.61
C LEU A 28 -17.53 15.70 -13.11
N PRO A 29 -18.08 16.83 -13.58
CA PRO A 29 -18.17 17.12 -15.00
C PRO A 29 -16.78 17.09 -15.66
N LEU A 30 -16.67 16.43 -16.80
CA LEU A 30 -15.44 16.37 -17.58
C LEU A 30 -15.11 17.75 -18.15
N LEU A 31 -13.97 18.32 -17.77
CA LEU A 31 -13.47 19.60 -18.31
C LEU A 31 -12.48 19.37 -19.44
N HIS A 32 -11.49 18.51 -19.23
CA HIS A 32 -10.54 18.07 -20.26
C HIS A 32 -10.42 16.55 -20.30
N THR A 33 -10.25 16.00 -21.50
CA THR A 33 -10.10 14.54 -21.69
C THR A 33 -8.89 13.96 -20.97
N ASP A 34 -7.87 14.79 -20.72
CA ASP A 34 -6.62 14.39 -20.10
C ASP A 34 -6.69 14.37 -18.55
N ASP A 35 -7.72 14.99 -17.97
CA ASP A 35 -7.89 15.06 -16.52
C ASP A 35 -8.01 13.65 -15.90
N ILE A 36 -8.75 12.75 -16.56
CA ILE A 36 -8.95 11.37 -16.10
C ILE A 36 -7.65 10.56 -16.08
N PRO A 37 -6.91 10.41 -17.20
CA PRO A 37 -5.66 9.65 -17.21
C PRO A 37 -4.60 10.28 -16.29
N GLU A 38 -4.50 11.60 -16.22
CA GLU A 38 -3.55 12.26 -15.32
C GLU A 38 -3.89 11.98 -13.85
N PHE A 39 -5.13 12.21 -13.45
CA PHE A 39 -5.57 11.97 -12.08
C PHE A 39 -5.40 10.49 -11.69
N ARG A 40 -5.78 9.56 -12.57
CA ARG A 40 -5.58 8.12 -12.37
C ARG A 40 -4.11 7.77 -12.11
N ALA A 41 -3.19 8.35 -12.87
CA ALA A 41 -1.76 8.11 -12.69
C ALA A 41 -1.30 8.55 -11.29
N LYS A 42 -1.72 9.74 -10.83
CA LYS A 42 -1.41 10.23 -9.48
C LYS A 42 -2.01 9.34 -8.38
N MET A 43 -3.22 8.85 -8.58
CA MET A 43 -3.85 7.90 -7.64
C MET A 43 -3.06 6.60 -7.53
N HIS A 44 -2.60 6.05 -8.66
CA HIS A 44 -1.74 4.86 -8.66
C HIS A 44 -0.40 5.11 -7.96
N ASP A 45 0.23 6.26 -8.18
CA ASP A 45 1.49 6.61 -7.50
C ASP A 45 1.32 6.66 -5.98
N LEU A 46 0.24 7.28 -5.49
CA LEU A 46 -0.08 7.31 -4.07
C LEU A 46 -0.28 5.89 -3.50
N GLN A 47 -1.10 5.08 -4.16
CA GLN A 47 -1.36 3.70 -3.75
C GLN A 47 -0.08 2.85 -3.76
N ARG A 48 0.77 3.02 -4.78
CA ARG A 48 2.07 2.33 -4.90
C ARG A 48 2.99 2.66 -3.72
N ILE A 49 3.07 3.93 -3.31
CA ILE A 49 3.88 4.33 -2.15
C ILE A 49 3.34 3.67 -0.87
N ILE A 50 2.03 3.69 -0.64
CA ILE A 50 1.42 3.12 0.57
C ILE A 50 1.64 1.61 0.63
N ILE A 51 1.37 0.89 -0.46
CA ILE A 51 1.57 -0.56 -0.55
C ILE A 51 3.05 -0.91 -0.42
N GLY A 52 3.93 -0.12 -1.04
CA GLY A 52 5.39 -0.31 -0.97
C GLY A 52 5.94 -0.30 0.45
N ARG A 53 5.39 0.54 1.34
CA ARG A 53 5.77 0.58 2.77
C ARG A 53 5.45 -0.73 3.48
N VAL A 54 4.33 -1.36 3.14
CA VAL A 54 3.97 -2.67 3.69
C VAL A 54 4.95 -3.72 3.22
N GLY A 55 5.26 -3.75 1.92
CA GLY A 55 6.24 -4.68 1.36
C GLY A 55 7.63 -4.55 2.02
N GLN A 56 8.13 -3.33 2.21
CA GLN A 56 9.40 -3.09 2.90
C GLN A 56 9.40 -3.59 4.35
N ARG A 57 8.30 -3.40 5.06
CA ARG A 57 8.16 -3.88 6.44
C ARG A 57 8.09 -5.40 6.53
N GLU A 58 7.40 -6.07 5.60
CA GLU A 58 7.36 -7.53 5.58
C GLU A 58 8.71 -8.14 5.18
N LEU A 59 9.44 -7.54 4.22
CA LEU A 59 10.81 -7.95 3.91
C LEU A 59 11.73 -7.84 5.13
N ALA A 60 11.69 -6.70 5.83
CA ALA A 60 12.50 -6.51 7.04
C ALA A 60 12.18 -7.52 8.15
N LYS A 61 10.93 -7.98 8.29
CA LYS A 61 10.55 -9.03 9.24
C LYS A 61 11.14 -10.38 8.85
N ASN A 62 11.09 -10.72 7.56
CA ASN A 62 11.64 -11.98 7.06
C ASN A 62 13.16 -12.03 7.25
N ASP A 63 13.88 -10.94 6.97
CA ASP A 63 15.33 -10.87 7.20
C ASP A 63 15.68 -11.12 8.69
N VAL A 64 14.90 -10.56 9.62
CA VAL A 64 15.08 -10.79 11.06
C VAL A 64 14.74 -12.24 11.44
N ALA A 65 13.69 -12.82 10.87
CA ALA A 65 13.33 -14.21 11.12
C ALA A 65 14.43 -15.18 10.65
N ASP A 66 15.00 -14.94 9.47
CA ASP A 66 16.12 -15.71 8.94
C ASP A 66 17.35 -15.60 9.84
N LEU A 67 17.67 -14.40 10.34
CA LEU A 67 18.76 -14.21 11.31
C LEU A 67 18.52 -14.95 12.63
N LEU A 68 17.30 -14.90 13.17
CA LEU A 68 16.95 -15.60 14.41
C LEU A 68 17.01 -17.13 14.24
N MET A 69 16.61 -17.65 13.08
CA MET A 69 16.74 -19.07 12.75
C MET A 69 18.21 -19.50 12.76
N VAL A 70 19.09 -18.76 12.05
CA VAL A 70 20.53 -19.03 12.01
C VAL A 70 21.16 -18.99 13.41
N LEU A 71 20.78 -18.02 14.24
CA LEU A 71 21.29 -17.91 15.60
C LEU A 71 20.80 -19.06 16.50
N SER A 72 19.57 -19.53 16.32
CA SER A 72 19.02 -20.66 17.09
C SER A 72 19.73 -21.99 16.77
N GLU A 73 20.18 -22.18 15.52
CA GLU A 73 20.92 -23.37 15.09
C GLU A 73 22.38 -23.39 15.57
N GLN A 74 22.91 -22.25 16.04
CA GLN A 74 24.28 -22.13 16.54
C GLN A 74 24.41 -22.22 18.06
N THR A 75 23.31 -22.50 18.77
CA THR A 75 23.34 -22.71 20.22
C THR A 75 23.29 -24.22 20.51
N PRO A 76 24.26 -24.80 21.24
CA PRO A 76 24.34 -26.25 21.51
C PRO A 76 23.25 -26.76 22.45
#